data_AF-A0A840HNK2-F1
#
_entry.id   AF-A0A840HNK2-F1
#
_cell.length_a   1.000
_cell.length_b   1.000
_cell.length_c   1.000
_cell.angle_alpha   90.00
_cell.angle_beta   90.00
_cell.angle_gamma   90.00
#
_symmetry.space_group_name_H-M   'P 1'
#
loop_
_entity.id
_entity.type
_entity.pdbx_description
1 polymer ?
#
loop_
_entity_poly.entity_id
_entity_poly.type
_entity_poly.pdbx_seq_one_letter_code
_entity_poly.pdbx_strand_id
1 'polypeptide(L)'
;MRQFSDHTGHLFSKEPLAVFLNVQRRNADDFVVEHPEDEMLYKSTAELVAIFKSHLHLTPPTLDRAGQHLSQPVETSAEFTDHGRKVRVAGTMYQLNIPFDGYMEFFYLTPSNSTSQRPKATIMQGMLRLYFSGAELDTRGRKGVFRRYYLGD
;
A
#
# COMPACT_ATOMS: atom_id res chain seq x y z
N MET A 1 15.62 29.32 12.41
CA MET A 1 14.70 28.30 12.95
C MET A 1 14.88 27.05 12.11
N ARG A 2 15.64 26.06 12.58
CA ARG A 2 15.98 24.86 11.80
C ARG A 2 14.75 23.95 11.80
N GLN A 3 14.17 23.71 10.62
CA GLN A 3 13.22 22.62 10.43
C GLN A 3 13.96 21.32 10.69
N PHE A 4 13.61 20.65 11.79
CA PHE A 4 13.91 19.24 11.94
C PHE A 4 13.06 18.50 10.91
N SER A 5 13.67 18.16 9.77
CA SER A 5 13.10 17.18 8.85
C SER A 5 13.05 15.85 9.61
N ASP A 6 11.87 15.51 10.09
CA ASP A 6 11.61 14.23 10.73
C ASP A 6 11.76 13.15 9.65
N HIS A 7 12.97 12.60 9.51
CA HIS A 7 13.29 11.44 8.67
C HIS A 7 12.99 10.14 9.40
N THR A 8 11.98 10.15 10.27
CA THR A 8 11.35 8.95 10.78
C THR A 8 10.66 8.27 9.59
N GLY A 9 11.36 7.31 8.99
CA GLY A 9 10.87 6.43 7.94
C GLY A 9 9.69 5.60 8.44
N HIS A 10 8.53 6.24 8.56
CA HIS A 10 7.29 5.59 8.91
C HIS A 10 6.81 4.83 7.68
N LEU A 11 6.74 3.51 7.80
CA LEU A 11 6.18 2.59 6.79
C LEU A 11 4.72 2.91 6.43
N PHE A 12 4.08 3.84 7.15
CA PHE A 12 2.68 4.19 7.07
C PHE A 12 2.55 5.73 6.99
N SER A 13 2.07 6.29 5.87
CA SER A 13 1.73 7.73 5.76
C SER A 13 0.23 7.89 5.49
N LYS A 14 -0.41 8.84 6.19
CA LYS A 14 -1.81 9.21 5.96
C LYS A 14 -1.97 10.27 4.86
N GLU A 15 -0.88 10.83 4.37
CA GLU A 15 -0.90 11.91 3.39
C GLU A 15 -1.54 11.49 2.06
N PRO A 16 -1.26 10.30 1.48
CA PRO A 16 -1.93 9.88 0.25
C PRO A 16 -3.45 9.80 0.41
N LEU A 17 -3.91 9.25 1.53
CA LEU A 17 -5.33 9.18 1.86
C LEU A 17 -5.93 10.59 2.03
N ALA A 18 -5.25 11.49 2.74
CA ALA A 18 -5.74 12.84 2.96
C ALA A 18 -5.87 13.63 1.65
N VAL A 19 -4.88 13.53 0.77
CA VAL A 19 -4.92 14.13 -0.58
C VAL A 19 -6.06 13.54 -1.38
N PHE A 20 -6.20 12.21 -1.38
CA PHE A 20 -7.28 11.51 -2.08
C PHE A 20 -8.67 11.96 -1.58
N LEU A 21 -8.90 11.95 -0.27
CA LEU A 21 -10.18 12.38 0.31
C LEU A 21 -10.51 13.84 0.00
N ASN A 22 -9.51 14.72 -0.04
CA ASN A 22 -9.71 16.12 -0.44
C ASN A 22 -10.14 16.25 -1.91
N VAL A 23 -9.57 15.45 -2.82
CA VAL A 23 -9.99 15.41 -4.22
C VAL A 23 -11.42 14.88 -4.32
N GLN A 24 -11.74 13.78 -3.64
CA GLN A 24 -13.09 13.21 -3.65
C GLN A 24 -14.14 14.17 -3.10
N ARG A 25 -13.79 14.95 -2.08
CA ARG A 25 -14.64 16.02 -1.55
C ARG A 25 -14.90 17.12 -2.59
N ARG A 26 -13.87 17.59 -3.28
CA ARG A 26 -14.05 18.61 -4.34
C ARG A 26 -14.94 18.09 -5.46
N ASN A 27 -14.74 16.84 -5.90
CA ASN A 27 -15.59 16.21 -6.89
C ASN A 27 -17.06 16.13 -6.43
N ALA A 28 -17.30 15.90 -5.13
CA ALA A 28 -18.64 15.94 -4.57
C ALA A 28 -19.25 17.34 -4.60
N ASP A 29 -18.48 18.36 -4.24
CA ASP A 29 -18.91 19.76 -4.28
C ASP A 29 -19.24 20.17 -5.73
N ASP A 30 -18.38 19.85 -6.69
CA ASP A 30 -18.58 20.14 -8.11
C ASP A 30 -19.82 19.41 -8.66
N PHE A 31 -20.00 18.14 -8.29
CA PHE A 31 -21.17 17.36 -8.69
C PHE A 31 -22.49 17.99 -8.20
N VAL A 32 -22.52 18.52 -6.97
CA VAL A 32 -23.69 19.24 -6.45
C VAL A 32 -23.96 20.52 -7.23
N VAL A 33 -22.91 21.28 -7.59
CA VAL A 33 -23.04 22.53 -8.35
C VAL A 33 -23.52 22.28 -9.78
N GLU A 34 -23.08 21.20 -10.42
CA GLU A 34 -23.45 20.85 -11.79
C GLU A 34 -24.89 20.32 -11.92
N HIS A 35 -25.53 19.93 -10.81
CA HIS A 35 -26.92 19.46 -10.80
C HIS A 35 -27.86 20.60 -10.36
N PRO A 36 -28.55 21.28 -11.29
CA PRO A 36 -29.38 22.43 -10.97
C PRO A 36 -30.53 22.07 -10.02
N GLU A 37 -30.90 23.01 -9.15
CA GLU A 37 -31.96 22.84 -8.14
C GLU A 37 -33.26 22.29 -8.73
N ASP A 38 -33.64 22.76 -9.91
CA ASP A 38 -34.85 22.32 -10.61
C ASP A 38 -34.84 20.81 -10.85
N GLU A 39 -33.71 20.23 -11.23
CA GLU A 39 -33.61 18.79 -11.51
C GLU A 39 -33.60 17.95 -10.22
N MET A 40 -33.12 18.52 -9.11
CA MET A 40 -33.16 17.88 -7.80
C MET A 40 -34.57 17.89 -7.19
N LEU A 41 -35.34 18.96 -7.42
CA LEU A 41 -36.69 19.11 -6.88
C LEU A 41 -37.69 18.10 -7.45
N TYR A 42 -37.48 17.60 -8.67
CA TYR A 42 -38.34 16.58 -9.29
C TYR A 42 -37.95 15.14 -8.94
N LYS A 43 -36.81 14.91 -8.27
CA LYS A 43 -36.35 13.57 -7.88
C LYS A 43 -36.75 13.27 -6.44
N SER A 44 -37.15 12.03 -6.19
CA SER A 44 -37.36 11.56 -4.81
C SER A 44 -36.03 11.50 -4.05
N THR A 45 -36.09 11.60 -2.71
CA THR A 45 -34.90 11.46 -1.86
C THR A 45 -34.15 10.15 -2.12
N ALA A 46 -34.87 9.05 -2.41
CA ALA A 46 -34.27 7.76 -2.72
C ALA A 46 -33.44 7.79 -4.02
N GLU A 47 -33.94 8.46 -5.05
CA GLU A 47 -33.24 8.62 -6.33
C GLU A 47 -32.01 9.50 -6.19
N LEU A 48 -32.12 10.61 -5.45
CA LEU A 48 -30.97 11.47 -5.15
C LEU A 48 -29.89 10.67 -4.43
N VAL A 49 -30.24 9.94 -3.37
CA VAL A 49 -29.29 9.09 -2.64
C VAL A 49 -28.65 8.03 -3.56
N ALA A 50 -29.41 7.43 -4.48
CA ALA A 50 -28.86 6.47 -5.43
C ALA A 50 -27.85 7.12 -6.39
N ILE A 51 -28.15 8.30 -6.91
CA ILE A 51 -27.26 9.10 -7.77
C ILE A 51 -25.97 9.45 -7.03
N PHE A 52 -26.06 10.04 -5.84
CA PHE A 52 -24.89 10.38 -5.03
C PHE A 52 -24.06 9.15 -4.66
N LYS A 53 -24.70 8.03 -4.29
CA LYS A 53 -23.99 6.78 -4.02
C LYS A 53 -23.26 6.27 -5.26
N SER A 54 -23.87 6.32 -6.44
CA SER A 54 -23.20 5.84 -7.66
C SER A 54 -21.94 6.64 -8.01
N HIS A 55 -21.91 7.94 -7.71
CA HIS A 55 -20.81 8.84 -8.10
C HIS A 55 -19.75 9.03 -7.02
N LEU A 56 -20.14 8.96 -5.74
CA LEU A 56 -19.25 9.30 -4.61
C LEU A 56 -18.89 8.08 -3.74
N HIS A 57 -19.23 6.87 -4.17
CA HIS A 57 -18.92 5.67 -3.40
C HIS A 57 -17.43 5.36 -3.40
N LEU A 58 -16.83 5.36 -2.21
CA LEU A 58 -15.46 4.95 -1.99
C LEU A 58 -15.41 3.50 -1.52
N THR A 59 -14.71 2.66 -2.27
CA THR A 59 -14.52 1.24 -1.97
C THR A 59 -13.20 1.02 -1.22
N PRO A 60 -13.24 0.64 0.07
CA PRO A 60 -12.02 0.31 0.80
C PRO A 60 -11.35 -0.93 0.21
N PRO A 61 -10.02 -1.03 0.28
CA PRO A 61 -9.31 -2.13 -0.34
C PRO A 61 -9.59 -3.46 0.36
N THR A 62 -9.93 -4.48 -0.42
CA THR A 62 -10.15 -5.85 0.05
C THR A 62 -9.10 -6.77 -0.58
N LEU A 63 -8.31 -7.43 0.26
CA LEU A 63 -7.26 -8.35 -0.19
C LEU A 63 -7.85 -9.68 -0.66
N ASP A 64 -7.55 -10.09 -1.89
CA ASP A 64 -7.79 -11.45 -2.35
C ASP A 64 -6.65 -12.36 -1.91
N ARG A 65 -6.85 -12.99 -0.75
CA ARG A 65 -5.90 -13.95 -0.19
C ARG A 65 -5.87 -15.28 -0.95
N ALA A 66 -6.92 -15.61 -1.70
CA ALA A 66 -6.96 -16.84 -2.48
C ALA A 66 -6.09 -16.73 -3.74
N GLY A 67 -6.05 -15.54 -4.35
CA GLY A 67 -5.18 -15.22 -5.49
C GLY A 67 -3.72 -14.92 -5.14
N GLN A 68 -3.32 -15.02 -3.87
CA GLN A 68 -1.96 -14.72 -3.46
C GLN A 68 -0.95 -15.71 -4.06
N HIS A 69 0.19 -15.21 -4.53
CA HIS A 69 1.24 -16.08 -5.08
C HIS A 69 2.63 -15.53 -4.78
N LEU A 70 3.60 -16.45 -4.66
CA LEU A 70 5.00 -16.12 -4.46
C LEU A 70 5.69 -16.08 -5.84
N SER A 71 6.38 -14.98 -6.15
CA SER A 71 7.25 -14.92 -7.34
C SER A 71 8.48 -15.81 -7.16
N GLN A 72 9.12 -16.14 -8.29
CA GLN A 72 10.39 -16.86 -8.25
C GLN A 72 11.43 -16.09 -7.41
N PRO A 73 12.22 -16.77 -6.58
CA PRO A 73 13.25 -16.12 -5.78
C PRO A 73 14.29 -15.46 -6.67
N VAL A 74 14.76 -14.28 -6.28
CA VAL A 74 15.80 -13.54 -6.99
C VAL A 74 17.05 -13.50 -6.10
N GLU A 75 18.20 -13.88 -6.64
CA GLU A 75 19.47 -13.69 -5.96
C GLU A 75 19.78 -12.19 -5.84
N THR A 76 20.08 -11.74 -4.63
CA THR A 76 20.46 -10.36 -4.36
C THR A 76 21.79 -10.33 -3.64
N SER A 77 22.46 -9.18 -3.68
CA SER A 77 23.67 -8.98 -2.91
C SER A 77 23.60 -7.65 -2.21
N ALA A 78 23.87 -7.64 -0.90
CA ALA A 78 24.02 -6.41 -0.14
C ALA A 78 25.51 -6.12 0.04
N GLU A 79 25.93 -4.91 -0.29
CA GLU A 79 27.26 -4.41 0.04
C GLU A 79 27.17 -3.57 1.32
N PHE A 80 27.97 -3.91 2.32
CA PHE A 80 28.14 -3.09 3.51
C PHE A 80 29.62 -2.91 3.83
N THR A 81 29.93 -1.82 4.52
CA THR A 81 31.30 -1.55 4.95
C THR A 81 31.46 -2.09 6.36
N ASP A 82 32.35 -3.06 6.52
CA ASP A 82 32.72 -3.63 7.81
C ASP A 82 34.20 -3.33 8.07
N HIS A 83 34.50 -2.63 9.17
CA HIS A 83 35.85 -2.19 9.53
C HIS A 83 36.68 -1.60 8.37
N GLY A 84 36.06 -0.75 7.53
CA GLY A 84 36.72 -0.08 6.40
C GLY A 84 36.89 -0.94 5.14
N ARG A 85 36.41 -2.19 5.15
CA ARG A 85 36.38 -3.08 3.98
C ARG A 85 34.96 -3.22 3.45
N LYS A 86 34.80 -3.15 2.12
CA LYS A 86 33.53 -3.46 1.48
C LYS A 86 33.34 -4.97 1.47
N VAL A 87 32.31 -5.45 2.15
CA VAL A 87 31.90 -6.86 2.19
C VAL A 87 30.61 -7.00 1.40
N ARG A 88 30.58 -7.98 0.49
CA ARG A 88 29.40 -8.32 -0.31
C ARG A 88 28.82 -9.63 0.21
N VAL A 89 27.59 -9.58 0.71
CA VAL A 89 26.88 -10.77 1.19
C VAL A 89 25.80 -11.12 0.17
N ALA A 90 25.85 -12.36 -0.31
CA ALA A 90 24.79 -12.93 -1.13
C ALA A 90 23.55 -13.19 -0.26
N GLY A 91 22.39 -12.96 -0.84
CA GLY A 91 21.10 -13.19 -0.21
C GLY A 91 20.06 -13.61 -1.25
N THR A 92 18.89 -13.98 -0.76
CA THR A 92 17.75 -14.31 -1.62
C THR A 92 16.61 -13.38 -1.27
N MET A 93 15.97 -12.82 -2.31
CA MET A 93 14.76 -12.03 -2.19
C MET A 93 13.56 -12.82 -2.65
N TYR A 94 12.51 -12.80 -1.85
CA TYR A 94 11.20 -13.35 -2.15
C TYR A 94 10.18 -12.22 -2.26
N GLN A 95 9.23 -12.35 -3.18
CA GLN A 95 8.15 -11.40 -3.37
C GLN A 95 6.81 -12.14 -3.29
N LEU A 96 5.98 -11.78 -2.32
CA LEU A 96 4.60 -12.23 -2.20
C LEU A 96 3.69 -11.18 -2.85
N ASN A 97 2.91 -11.60 -3.83
CA ASN A 97 1.91 -10.76 -4.49
C ASN A 97 0.53 -11.13 -3.98
N ILE A 98 -0.22 -10.13 -3.53
CA ILE A 98 -1.59 -10.27 -3.05
C ILE A 98 -2.44 -9.30 -3.88
N PRO A 99 -3.31 -9.80 -4.78
CA PRO A 99 -4.27 -8.96 -5.48
C PRO A 99 -5.22 -8.28 -4.49
N PHE A 100 -5.73 -7.11 -4.85
CA PHE A 100 -6.77 -6.43 -4.08
C PHE A 100 -7.72 -5.66 -5.00
N ASP A 101 -8.96 -5.51 -4.55
CA ASP A 101 -9.96 -4.62 -5.16
C ASP A 101 -10.16 -3.39 -4.29
N GLY A 102 -10.49 -2.25 -4.89
CA GLY A 102 -10.72 -0.97 -4.19
C GLY A 102 -9.61 0.06 -4.38
N TYR A 103 -9.71 1.18 -3.68
CA TYR A 103 -8.79 2.31 -3.83
C TYR A 103 -7.46 2.09 -3.10
N MET A 104 -6.34 2.23 -3.82
CA MET A 104 -5.00 2.01 -3.27
C MET A 104 -4.58 3.07 -2.25
N GLU A 105 -5.17 4.25 -2.33
CA GLU A 105 -4.87 5.42 -1.50
C GLU A 105 -5.27 5.19 -0.03
N PHE A 106 -6.09 4.17 0.24
CA PHE A 106 -6.43 3.71 1.59
C PHE A 106 -5.33 2.85 2.23
N PHE A 107 -4.37 2.36 1.47
CA PHE A 107 -3.23 1.68 2.07
C PHE A 107 -2.28 2.71 2.67
N TYR A 108 -2.04 2.56 3.97
CA TYR A 108 -1.00 3.31 4.66
C TYR A 108 0.36 2.69 4.37
N LEU A 109 0.93 2.91 3.18
CA LEU A 109 2.26 2.41 2.82
C LEU A 109 3.16 3.55 2.35
N THR A 110 4.30 3.71 3.01
CA THR A 110 5.40 4.55 2.51
C THR A 110 6.41 3.65 1.81
N PRO A 111 6.56 3.72 0.48
CA PRO A 111 7.56 2.93 -0.22
C PRO A 111 8.96 3.31 0.27
N SER A 112 9.67 2.36 0.87
CA SER A 112 11.02 2.58 1.38
C SER A 112 12.08 2.28 0.32
N ASN A 113 12.86 3.30 -0.02
CA ASN A 113 14.03 3.17 -0.91
C ASN A 113 15.25 2.57 -0.19
N SER A 114 15.22 2.40 1.14
CA SER A 114 16.36 1.86 1.90
C SER A 114 16.59 0.38 1.61
N THR A 115 17.79 -0.01 1.20
CA THR A 115 18.19 -1.40 0.89
C THR A 115 18.45 -2.27 2.13
N SER A 116 18.40 -1.72 3.34
CA SER A 116 18.75 -2.46 4.56
C SER A 116 17.58 -3.29 5.14
N GLN A 117 17.63 -4.60 4.86
CA GLN A 117 17.15 -5.74 5.68
C GLN A 117 15.73 -5.74 6.29
N ARG A 118 14.81 -4.86 5.89
CA ARG A 118 13.42 -4.90 6.36
C ARG A 118 12.47 -5.39 5.28
N PRO A 119 11.39 -6.09 5.66
CA PRO A 119 10.31 -6.35 4.73
C PRO A 119 9.81 -5.03 4.12
N LYS A 120 9.66 -5.01 2.80
CA LYS A 120 9.12 -3.85 2.09
C LYS A 120 7.74 -4.17 1.57
N ALA A 121 6.88 -3.16 1.49
CA ALA A 121 5.60 -3.27 0.83
C ALA A 121 5.50 -2.19 -0.24
N THR A 122 4.97 -2.54 -1.40
CA THR A 122 4.57 -1.57 -2.43
C THR A 122 3.24 -1.96 -3.02
N ILE A 123 2.55 -0.99 -3.60
CA ILE A 123 1.32 -1.22 -4.34
C ILE A 123 1.55 -0.84 -5.79
N MET A 124 1.22 -1.76 -6.69
CA MET A 124 1.34 -1.51 -8.12
C MET A 124 0.31 -2.33 -8.86
N GLN A 125 -0.47 -1.69 -9.74
CA GLN A 125 -1.43 -2.34 -10.64
C GLN A 125 -2.43 -3.27 -9.91
N GLY A 126 -3.06 -2.80 -8.82
CA GLY A 126 -4.02 -3.61 -8.05
C GLY A 126 -3.40 -4.78 -7.28
N MET A 127 -2.07 -4.79 -7.10
CA MET A 127 -1.38 -5.78 -6.29
C MET A 127 -0.61 -5.14 -5.14
N LEU A 128 -0.84 -5.66 -3.93
CA LEU A 128 0.02 -5.46 -2.78
C LEU A 128 1.19 -6.43 -2.90
N ARG A 129 2.41 -5.92 -3.00
CA ARG A 129 3.63 -6.72 -3.10
C ARG A 129 4.45 -6.57 -1.83
N LEU A 130 4.74 -7.68 -1.19
CA LEU A 130 5.57 -7.75 0.01
C LEU A 130 6.90 -8.40 -0.35
N TYR A 131 8.00 -7.72 -0.04
CA TYR A 131 9.36 -8.17 -0.29
C TYR A 131 10.03 -8.63 0.99
N PHE A 132 10.72 -9.77 0.92
CA PHE A 132 11.47 -10.34 2.03
C PHE A 132 12.87 -10.67 1.55
N SER A 133 13.90 -10.33 2.32
CA SER A 133 15.29 -10.65 1.99
C SER A 133 16.02 -11.18 3.22
N GLY A 134 16.92 -12.14 3.03
CA GLY A 134 17.73 -12.72 4.10
C GLY A 134 18.83 -13.62 3.57
N ALA A 135 19.92 -13.74 4.33
CA ALA A 135 21.06 -14.60 4.00
C ALA A 135 20.80 -16.09 4.31
N GLU A 136 19.83 -16.41 5.19
CA GLU A 136 19.49 -17.78 5.64
C GLU A 136 18.04 -18.20 5.33
N LEU A 137 17.44 -17.70 4.24
CA LEU A 137 16.09 -18.12 3.84
C LEU A 137 16.11 -19.45 3.05
N ASP A 138 16.61 -20.52 3.68
CA ASP A 138 16.40 -21.90 3.23
C ASP A 138 14.93 -22.31 3.41
N THR A 139 14.48 -23.25 2.57
CA THR A 139 13.19 -23.94 2.52
C THR A 139 12.51 -24.19 3.87
N ARG A 140 13.26 -24.45 4.95
CA ARG A 140 12.74 -24.69 6.32
C ARG A 140 12.38 -23.42 7.10
N GLY A 141 13.01 -22.27 6.82
CA GLY A 141 12.73 -20.97 7.47
C GLY A 141 11.46 -20.26 6.95
N ARG A 142 10.89 -20.75 5.84
CA ARG A 142 9.82 -20.08 5.05
C ARG A 142 8.49 -19.90 5.79
N LYS A 143 8.14 -20.77 6.74
CA LYS A 143 6.85 -20.71 7.47
C LYS A 143 6.92 -19.93 8.79
N GLY A 144 8.07 -19.91 9.46
CA GLY A 144 8.20 -19.34 10.81
C GLY A 144 8.21 -17.81 10.83
N VAL A 145 8.86 -17.18 9.85
CA VAL A 145 8.93 -15.71 9.75
C VAL A 145 7.57 -15.12 9.35
N PHE A 146 6.83 -15.77 8.47
CA PHE A 146 5.51 -15.31 8.02
C PHE A 146 4.50 -15.26 9.19
N ARG A 147 4.51 -16.29 10.04
CA ARG A 147 3.60 -16.36 11.20
C ARG A 147 3.94 -15.33 12.28
N ARG A 148 5.23 -15.20 12.62
CA ARG A 148 5.72 -14.32 13.70
C ARG A 148 5.51 -12.82 13.43
N TYR A 149 5.52 -12.40 12.16
CA TYR A 149 5.45 -10.96 11.84
C TYR A 149 4.13 -10.49 11.21
N TYR A 150 3.28 -11.40 10.69
CA TYR A 150 2.12 -10.99 9.89
C TYR A 150 0.77 -11.62 10.26
N LEU A 151 0.75 -12.69 11.04
CA LEU A 151 -0.51 -13.37 11.38
C LEU A 151 -0.94 -13.16 12.84
N GLY A 152 -0.04 -12.69 13.72
CA GLY A 152 -0.28 -12.65 15.16
C GLY A 152 -0.42 -14.07 15.74
N ASP A 153 0.18 -14.30 16.90
CA ASP A 153 -0.23 -15.43 17.74
C ASP A 153 -1.47 -15.03 18.55
#